data_AF-A0A832CII4-F1
#
_entry.id   AF-A0A832CII4-F1
#
_cell.length_a   1.000
_cell.length_b   1.000
_cell.length_c   1.000
_cell.angle_alpha   90.00
_cell.angle_beta   90.00
_cell.angle_gamma   90.00
#
_symmetry.space_group_name_H-M   'P 1'
#
loop_
_entity.id
_entity.type
_entity.pdbx_description
1 polymer ?
#
loop_
_entity_poly.entity_id
_entity_poly.type
_entity_poly.pdbx_seq_one_letter_code
_entity_poly.pdbx_strand_id
1 'polypeptide(L)'
;MRVDALLAVAAAVLASALLLHFYSRATRAYTLAFDCYARALEVANLAAQNLTLAGWSSVKPPTGYRVILHYPDGRTLATGTGGDRCYAYTLTGVNGTLLLLAVRS
;
A
#
# COMPACT_ATOMS: atom_id res chain seq x y z
N MET A 1 -16.51 39.90 31.56
CA MET A 1 -17.01 38.63 32.13
C MET A 1 -17.89 37.82 31.16
N ARG A 2 -19.06 38.31 30.69
CA ARG A 2 -19.89 37.52 29.73
C ARG A 2 -19.29 37.40 28.31
N VAL A 3 -18.60 38.44 27.86
CA VAL A 3 -17.98 38.48 26.52
C VAL A 3 -16.76 37.54 26.44
N ASP A 4 -15.97 37.45 27.51
CA ASP A 4 -14.81 36.56 27.60
C ASP A 4 -15.21 35.09 27.56
N ALA A 5 -16.32 34.74 28.24
CA ALA A 5 -16.89 33.39 28.19
C ALA A 5 -17.39 33.04 26.78
N LEU A 6 -18.04 33.96 26.08
CA LEU A 6 -18.50 33.75 24.71
C LEU A 6 -17.33 33.57 23.73
N LEU A 7 -16.26 34.36 23.87
CA LEU A 7 -15.05 34.23 23.07
C LEU A 7 -14.33 32.89 23.31
N ALA A 8 -14.22 32.46 24.57
CA ALA A 8 -13.62 31.19 24.92
C ALA A 8 -14.42 30.00 24.35
N VAL A 9 -15.75 30.04 24.44
CA VAL A 9 -16.62 29.01 23.86
C VAL A 9 -16.52 28.99 22.34
N ALA A 10 -16.54 30.16 21.68
CA ALA A 10 -16.40 30.24 20.23
C ALA A 10 -15.05 29.68 19.75
N ALA A 11 -13.95 30.00 20.45
CA ALA A 11 -12.63 29.47 20.15
C ALA A 11 -12.57 27.93 20.31
N ALA A 12 -13.18 27.39 21.38
CA ALA A 12 -13.23 25.95 21.61
C ALA A 12 -14.04 25.20 20.54
N VAL A 13 -15.18 25.78 20.09
CA VAL A 13 -15.99 25.21 19.00
C VAL A 13 -15.21 25.22 17.69
N LEU A 14 -14.56 26.33 17.35
CA LEU A 14 -13.75 26.43 16.13
C LEU A 14 -12.55 25.47 16.14
N ALA A 15 -11.85 25.35 17.26
CA ALA A 15 -10.74 24.41 17.42
C ALA A 15 -11.21 22.96 17.26
N SER A 16 -12.35 22.61 17.87
CA SER A 16 -12.97 21.28 17.74
C SER A 16 -13.39 20.99 16.30
N ALA A 17 -13.99 21.97 15.60
CA ALA A 17 -14.38 21.83 14.21
C ALA A 17 -13.17 21.66 13.27
N LEU A 18 -12.08 22.40 13.52
CA LEU A 18 -10.83 22.24 12.77
C LEU A 18 -10.21 20.86 13.00
N LEU A 19 -10.13 20.40 14.25
CA LEU A 19 -9.63 19.05 14.56
C LEU A 19 -10.46 17.97 13.88
N LEU A 20 -11.80 18.09 13.91
CA LEU A 20 -12.68 17.15 13.24
C LEU A 20 -12.49 17.17 11.71
N HIS A 21 -12.30 18.36 11.13
CA HIS A 21 -12.02 18.51 9.71
C HIS A 21 -10.70 17.82 9.33
N PHE A 22 -9.61 18.08 10.06
CA PHE A 22 -8.32 17.44 9.85
C PHE A 22 -8.40 15.93 10.03
N TYR A 23 -9.06 15.47 11.09
CA TYR A 23 -9.28 14.04 11.34
C TYR A 23 -10.06 13.37 10.20
N SER A 24 -11.12 14.01 9.69
CA SER A 24 -11.90 13.47 8.58
C SER A 24 -11.13 13.40 7.27
N ARG A 25 -10.20 14.32 7.03
CA ARG A 25 -9.32 14.29 5.86
C ARG A 25 -8.22 13.25 6.01
N ALA A 26 -7.60 13.17 7.19
CA ALA A 26 -6.56 12.20 7.50
C ALA A 26 -7.09 10.76 7.40
N THR A 27 -8.28 10.49 7.94
CA THR A 27 -8.91 9.16 7.86
C THR A 27 -9.20 8.75 6.42
N ARG A 28 -9.73 9.63 5.56
CA ARG A 28 -9.94 9.32 4.13
C ARG A 28 -8.64 9.08 3.36
N ALA A 29 -7.61 9.88 3.63
CA ALA A 29 -6.31 9.66 3.01
C ALA A 29 -5.72 8.30 3.44
N TYR A 30 -5.88 7.96 4.73
CA TYR A 30 -5.44 6.68 5.27
C TYR A 30 -6.21 5.49 4.68
N THR A 31 -7.53 5.58 4.54
CA THR A 31 -8.33 4.49 3.96
C THR A 31 -7.95 4.22 2.50
N LEU A 32 -7.77 5.26 1.69
CA LEU A 32 -7.37 5.11 0.30
C LEU A 32 -5.96 4.51 0.15
N ALA A 33 -5.02 4.91 1.01
CA ALA A 33 -3.68 4.31 1.04
C ALA A 33 -3.76 2.84 1.46
N PHE A 34 -4.52 2.53 2.50
CA PHE A 34 -4.71 1.18 3.00
C PHE A 34 -5.32 0.26 1.94
N ASP A 35 -6.35 0.71 1.23
CA ASP A 35 -6.98 -0.05 0.14
C ASP A 35 -5.98 -0.36 -0.99
N CYS A 36 -5.12 0.60 -1.34
CA CYS A 36 -4.06 0.39 -2.33
C CYS A 36 -3.06 -0.68 -1.85
N TYR A 37 -2.57 -0.57 -0.61
CA TYR A 37 -1.64 -1.53 -0.03
C TYR A 37 -2.24 -2.93 0.10
N ALA A 38 -3.50 -3.03 0.55
CA ALA A 38 -4.21 -4.31 0.69
C ALA A 38 -4.32 -5.02 -0.66
N ARG A 39 -4.64 -4.28 -1.73
CA ARG A 39 -4.74 -4.83 -3.08
C ARG A 39 -3.37 -5.20 -3.67
N ALA A 40 -2.35 -4.37 -3.45
CA ALA A 40 -0.99 -4.70 -3.85
C ALA A 40 -0.47 -5.98 -3.15
N LEU A 41 -0.83 -6.16 -1.87
CA LEU A 41 -0.48 -7.36 -1.10
C LEU A 41 -1.21 -8.62 -1.60
N GLU A 42 -2.49 -8.49 -1.96
CA GLU A 42 -3.24 -9.58 -2.59
C GLU A 42 -2.57 -10.04 -3.90
N VAL A 43 -2.21 -9.10 -4.77
CA VAL A 43 -1.49 -9.40 -6.01
C VAL A 43 -0.11 -10.00 -5.72
N ALA A 44 0.60 -9.51 -4.70
CA ALA A 44 1.89 -10.06 -4.28
C ALA A 44 1.77 -11.52 -3.85
N ASN A 45 0.75 -11.86 -3.06
CA ASN A 45 0.51 -13.22 -2.60
C ASN A 45 0.11 -14.16 -3.74
N LEU A 46 -0.76 -13.71 -4.65
CA LEU A 46 -1.10 -14.48 -5.85
C LEU A 46 0.12 -14.71 -6.75
N ALA A 47 0.94 -13.68 -6.95
CA ALA A 47 2.17 -13.79 -7.72
C ALA A 47 3.18 -14.76 -7.05
N ALA A 48 3.31 -14.71 -5.72
CA ALA A 48 4.15 -15.61 -4.96
C ALA A 48 3.70 -17.07 -5.10
N GLN A 49 2.39 -17.35 -5.01
CA GLN A 49 1.84 -18.70 -5.20
C GLN A 49 2.04 -19.21 -6.62
N ASN A 50 1.80 -18.37 -7.64
CA ASN A 50 2.03 -18.76 -9.03
C ASN A 50 3.51 -19.06 -9.29
N LEU A 51 4.39 -18.26 -8.70
CA LEU A 51 5.83 -18.47 -8.80
C LEU A 51 6.26 -19.82 -8.21
N THR A 52 5.70 -20.24 -7.07
CA THR A 52 6.04 -21.53 -6.45
C THR A 52 5.47 -22.72 -7.22
N LEU A 53 4.28 -22.60 -7.82
CA LEU A 53 3.60 -23.70 -8.50
C LEU A 53 4.04 -23.90 -9.95
N ALA A 54 4.24 -22.80 -10.69
CA ALA A 54 4.40 -22.83 -12.14
C ALA A 54 5.56 -21.95 -12.65
N GLY A 55 6.34 -21.35 -11.76
CA GLY A 55 7.52 -20.56 -12.09
C GLY A 55 7.20 -19.17 -12.64
N TRP A 56 8.25 -18.41 -12.97
CA TRP A 56 8.14 -16.98 -13.29
C TRP A 56 7.28 -16.67 -14.52
N SER A 57 7.27 -17.56 -15.52
CA SER A 57 6.44 -17.42 -16.73
C SER A 57 4.94 -17.40 -16.46
N SER A 58 4.50 -17.92 -15.31
CA SER A 58 3.09 -17.92 -14.90
C SER A 58 2.66 -16.62 -14.21
N VAL A 59 3.60 -15.78 -13.78
CA VAL A 59 3.32 -14.54 -13.07
C VAL A 59 2.84 -13.49 -14.06
N LYS A 60 1.53 -13.26 -14.09
CA LYS A 60 0.87 -12.24 -14.91
C LYS A 60 0.13 -11.25 -14.02
N PRO A 61 0.75 -10.10 -13.66
CA PRO A 61 0.07 -9.10 -12.86
C PRO A 61 -1.14 -8.51 -13.61
N PRO A 62 -2.18 -8.06 -12.89
CA PRO A 62 -3.25 -7.27 -13.47
C PRO A 62 -2.73 -5.97 -14.10
N THR A 63 -3.49 -5.40 -15.04
CA THR A 63 -3.16 -4.10 -15.65
C THR A 63 -2.99 -3.03 -14.57
N GLY A 64 -1.94 -2.21 -14.70
CA GLY A 64 -1.61 -1.21 -13.69
C GLY A 64 -0.89 -1.79 -12.48
N TYR A 65 -0.36 -3.01 -12.54
CA TYR A 65 0.56 -3.52 -11.54
C TYR A 65 1.88 -3.95 -12.18
N ARG A 66 2.97 -3.81 -11.44
CA ARG A 66 4.30 -4.26 -11.80
C ARG A 66 4.81 -5.18 -10.70
N VAL A 67 5.19 -6.40 -11.06
CA VAL A 67 5.80 -7.37 -10.14
C VAL A 67 7.29 -7.42 -10.42
N ILE A 68 8.09 -7.36 -9.37
CA ILE A 68 9.54 -7.41 -9.40
C ILE A 68 10.00 -8.52 -8.45
N LEU A 69 10.81 -9.44 -8.96
CA LEU A 69 11.39 -10.53 -8.20
C LEU A 69 12.88 -10.26 -8.02
N HIS A 70 13.34 -10.28 -6.77
CA HIS A 70 14.73 -10.09 -6.39
C HIS A 70 15.30 -11.44 -5.96
N TYR A 71 16.37 -11.85 -6.64
CA TYR A 71 17.14 -13.04 -6.31
C TYR A 71 18.30 -12.70 -5.37
N PRO A 72 18.73 -13.65 -4.51
CA PRO A 72 19.88 -13.47 -3.62
C PRO A 72 21.20 -13.20 -4.36
N ASP A 73 21.31 -13.64 -5.62
CA ASP A 73 22.46 -13.40 -6.50
C ASP A 73 22.50 -11.97 -7.07
N GLY A 74 21.56 -11.11 -6.68
CA GLY A 74 21.45 -9.73 -7.15
C GLY A 74 20.68 -9.58 -8.48
N ARG A 75 20.28 -10.69 -9.12
CA ARG A 75 19.44 -10.63 -10.32
C ARG A 75 18.04 -10.15 -9.98
N THR A 76 17.45 -9.39 -10.89
CA THR A 76 16.05 -8.96 -10.78
C THR A 76 15.28 -9.29 -12.04
N LEU A 77 14.07 -9.82 -11.90
CA LEU A 77 13.13 -10.00 -12.99
C LEU A 77 11.91 -9.11 -12.74
N ALA A 78 11.37 -8.49 -13.78
CA ALA A 78 10.20 -7.63 -13.66
C ALA A 78 9.21 -7.87 -14.80
N THR A 79 7.92 -7.77 -14.49
CA THR A 79 6.83 -7.89 -15.46
C THR A 79 5.68 -6.94 -15.09
N GLY A 80 4.88 -6.53 -16.09
CA GLY A 80 3.80 -5.57 -15.92
C GLY A 80 4.23 -4.10 -16.07
N THR A 81 3.27 -3.19 -15.87
CA THR A 81 3.38 -1.76 -16.22
C THR A 81 2.95 -0.80 -15.09
N GLY A 82 2.80 -1.30 -13.87
CA GLY A 82 2.42 -0.50 -12.70
C GLY A 82 3.35 0.68 -12.40
N GLY A 83 2.75 1.74 -11.83
CA GLY A 83 3.42 2.95 -11.36
C GLY A 83 3.95 2.83 -9.93
N ASP A 84 4.31 3.97 -9.34
CA ASP A 84 4.88 4.06 -7.99
C ASP A 84 3.86 4.58 -6.95
N ARG A 85 2.56 4.27 -7.08
CA ARG A 85 1.54 4.78 -6.13
C ARG A 85 1.56 4.08 -4.78
N CYS A 86 1.67 2.76 -4.77
CA CYS A 86 1.82 1.97 -3.56
C CYS A 86 2.62 0.70 -3.85
N TYR A 87 3.19 0.11 -2.80
CA TYR A 87 4.07 -1.04 -2.89
C TYR A 87 3.75 -2.08 -1.82
N ALA A 88 3.80 -3.35 -2.19
CA ALA A 88 3.74 -4.46 -1.24
C ALA A 88 4.93 -5.39 -1.46
N TYR A 89 5.40 -5.99 -0.37
CA TYR A 89 6.49 -6.96 -0.40
C TYR A 89 6.02 -8.27 0.19
N THR A 90 6.44 -9.37 -0.41
CA THR A 90 6.25 -10.70 0.14
C THR A 90 7.50 -11.55 -0.09
N LEU A 91 7.72 -12.51 0.80
CA LEU A 91 8.77 -13.50 0.63
C LEU A 91 8.16 -14.73 -0.03
N THR A 92 8.85 -15.26 -1.03
CA THR A 92 8.44 -16.48 -1.73
C THR A 92 9.58 -17.49 -1.70
N GLY A 93 9.22 -18.76 -1.50
CA GLY A 93 10.15 -19.87 -1.46
C GLY A 93 10.04 -20.69 -2.74
N VAL A 94 11.05 -20.63 -3.61
CA VAL A 94 11.09 -21.42 -4.85
C VAL A 94 12.31 -22.33 -4.80
N ASN A 95 12.10 -23.64 -4.88
CA ASN A 95 13.18 -24.65 -4.79
C ASN A 95 14.08 -24.46 -3.55
N GLY A 96 13.47 -24.16 -2.40
CA GLY A 96 14.18 -23.91 -1.14
C GLY A 96 14.93 -22.56 -1.06
N THR A 97 14.85 -21.72 -2.09
CA THR A 97 15.45 -20.38 -2.09
C THR A 97 14.42 -19.34 -1.70
N LEU A 98 14.77 -18.49 -0.71
CA LEU A 98 13.97 -17.31 -0.35
C LEU A 98 14.23 -16.17 -1.34
N LEU A 99 13.17 -15.64 -1.92
CA LEU A 99 13.19 -14.53 -2.86
C LEU A 99 12.31 -13.39 -2.32
N LEU A 100 12.73 -12.15 -2.55
CA LEU A 100 11.92 -10.98 -2.24
C LEU A 100 11.10 -10.59 -3.48
N LEU A 101 9.78 -10.56 -3.33
CA LEU A 101 8.88 -10.13 -4.38
C LEU A 101 8.29 -8.77 -4.00
N ALA A 102 8.42 -7.79 -4.89
CA ALA A 102 7.87 -6.45 -4.76
C ALA A 102 6.78 -6.23 -5.82
N VAL A 103 5.63 -5.72 -5.39
CA VAL A 103 4.52 -5.36 -6.29
C VAL A 103 4.27 -3.88 -6.18
N ARG A 104 4.16 -3.19 -7.32
CA ARG A 104 3.85 -1.77 -7.43
C ARG A 104 2.56 -1.56 -8.22
N SER A 105 1.76 -0.55 -7.86
CA SER A 105 0.54 -0.13 -8.58
C SER A 105 0.74 1.15 -9.39
#